data_AF-A0A972XRZ9-F1
#
_entry.id   AF-A0A972XRZ9-F1
#
_cell.length_a   1.000
_cell.length_b   1.000
_cell.length_c   1.000
_cell.angle_alpha   90.00
_cell.angle_beta   90.00
_cell.angle_gamma   90.00
#
_symmetry.space_group_name_H-M   'P 1'
#
loop_
_entity.id
_entity.type
_entity.pdbx_description
1 polymer ?
#
loop_
_entity_poly.entity_id
_entity_poly.type
_entity_poly.pdbx_seq_one_letter_code
_entity_poly.pdbx_strand_id
1 'polypeptide(L)'
;MKTHPHFLRTQRMAGHWLAVGSAFALPLLTQAALAQTPAAVFLPLNPQPTLQALNPQSAVPPAVYRSTLAGLPRGVEDTQLDWRRSNDAVGQFKRGHIDLLRLEQKNAAPAVAQPKAAP
;
A
#
# COMPACT_ATOMS: atom_id res chain seq x y z
N MET A 1 45.40 53.87 -17.12
CA MET A 1 44.64 54.03 -18.39
C MET A 1 44.25 52.64 -18.86
N LYS A 2 43.00 52.15 -18.86
CA LYS A 2 41.68 52.71 -18.43
C LYS A 2 41.31 52.29 -16.97
N THR A 3 40.07 52.57 -16.57
CA THR A 3 39.46 52.56 -15.22
C THR A 3 38.21 51.66 -15.17
N HIS A 4 37.50 51.32 -14.06
CA HIS A 4 37.52 51.69 -12.63
C HIS A 4 37.06 50.47 -11.75
N PRO A 5 36.79 50.55 -10.40
CA PRO A 5 36.91 49.40 -9.48
C PRO A 5 35.64 49.06 -8.64
N HIS A 6 35.85 48.31 -7.53
CA HIS A 6 34.93 48.01 -6.40
C HIS A 6 33.75 47.04 -6.64
N PHE A 7 33.08 46.43 -5.64
CA PHE A 7 33.35 45.84 -4.30
C PHE A 7 31.95 45.63 -3.65
N LEU A 8 31.76 44.58 -2.85
CA LEU A 8 30.61 44.31 -1.94
C LEU A 8 29.21 44.07 -2.54
N ARG A 9 28.65 42.89 -2.23
CA ARG A 9 27.28 42.76 -1.73
C ARG A 9 27.29 41.81 -0.52
N THR A 10 26.59 42.18 0.55
CA THR A 10 26.76 41.66 1.92
C THR A 10 25.56 40.82 2.39
N GLN A 11 25.71 40.15 3.54
CA GLN A 11 24.72 39.44 4.39
C GLN A 11 24.66 37.90 4.19
N ARG A 12 24.96 37.00 5.15
CA ARG A 12 25.00 37.01 6.65
C ARG A 12 23.59 37.17 7.25
N MET A 13 23.02 36.32 8.11
CA MET A 13 23.45 35.51 9.27
C MET A 13 22.67 34.16 9.28
N ALA A 14 22.97 33.04 9.96
CA ALA A 14 23.67 32.70 11.21
C ALA A 14 22.86 32.85 12.54
N GLY A 15 22.63 31.73 13.25
CA GLY A 15 21.95 31.61 14.57
C GLY A 15 21.13 30.31 14.64
N HIS A 16 21.50 29.20 15.31
CA HIS A 16 22.07 28.90 16.64
C HIS A 16 21.11 28.99 17.84
N TRP A 17 20.61 27.81 18.24
CA TRP A 17 20.36 27.28 19.59
C TRP A 17 20.47 28.22 20.82
N LEU A 18 19.50 28.21 21.73
CA LEU A 18 19.52 27.35 22.96
C LEU A 18 18.28 27.51 23.87
N ALA A 19 18.17 26.58 24.81
CA ALA A 19 17.07 26.31 25.74
C ALA A 19 16.84 27.33 26.88
N VAL A 20 15.59 27.35 27.37
CA VAL A 20 15.11 27.64 28.74
C VAL A 20 13.80 26.83 28.89
N GLY A 21 13.37 26.23 30.01
CA GLY A 21 13.85 26.19 31.39
C GLY A 21 12.64 26.26 32.36
N SER A 22 12.77 25.65 33.56
CA SER A 22 11.91 25.84 34.76
C SER A 22 10.56 25.09 34.90
N ALA A 23 10.63 23.97 35.64
CA ALA A 23 9.85 23.61 36.84
C ALA A 23 8.38 24.06 37.03
N PHE A 24 7.51 23.09 37.38
CA PHE A 24 6.46 23.22 38.39
C PHE A 24 6.11 21.85 39.00
N ALA A 25 5.91 21.78 40.32
CA ALA A 25 5.42 20.58 41.00
C ALA A 25 3.89 20.65 41.18
N LEU A 26 3.20 19.53 40.97
CA LEU A 26 1.75 19.40 41.17
C LEU A 26 1.40 18.09 41.90
N PRO A 27 0.39 18.09 42.79
CA PRO A 27 0.06 16.93 43.62
C PRO A 27 -0.67 15.85 42.80
N LEU A 28 -0.36 14.57 43.10
CA LEU A 28 -1.03 13.43 42.46
C LEU A 28 -2.42 13.22 43.07
N LEU A 29 -3.40 13.98 42.57
CA LEU A 29 -4.81 13.80 42.92
C LEU A 29 -5.34 12.52 42.24
N THR A 30 -5.69 11.49 43.01
CA THR A 30 -6.18 10.21 42.48
C THR A 30 -7.55 10.39 41.83
N GLN A 31 -7.58 10.57 40.51
CA GLN A 31 -8.80 10.82 39.76
C GLN A 31 -9.58 9.51 39.57
N ALA A 32 -10.69 9.37 40.29
CA ALA A 32 -11.60 8.24 40.11
C ALA A 32 -12.24 8.30 38.70
N ALA A 33 -11.82 7.41 37.81
CA ALA A 33 -12.36 7.32 36.47
C ALA A 33 -13.80 6.79 36.52
N LEU A 34 -14.78 7.70 36.44
CA LEU A 34 -16.16 7.33 36.13
C LEU A 34 -16.17 6.71 34.72
N ALA A 35 -16.48 5.42 34.64
CA ALA A 35 -16.61 4.72 33.37
C ALA A 35 -17.75 5.34 32.55
N GLN A 36 -17.39 6.12 31.54
CA GLN A 36 -18.35 6.66 30.58
C GLN A 36 -18.85 5.51 29.71
N THR A 37 -20.08 5.05 29.95
CA THR A 37 -20.76 4.20 28.98
C THR A 37 -21.01 5.02 27.71
N PRO A 38 -20.65 4.54 26.52
CA PRO A 38 -20.98 5.25 25.29
C PRO A 38 -22.49 5.30 25.17
N ALA A 39 -23.06 6.51 25.15
CA ALA A 39 -24.47 6.70 24.88
C ALA A 39 -24.81 6.09 23.51
N ALA A 40 -25.90 5.32 23.44
CA ALA A 40 -26.34 4.71 22.19
C ALA A 40 -26.71 5.81 21.18
N VAL A 41 -25.86 6.02 20.18
CA VAL A 41 -26.13 6.98 19.09
C VAL A 41 -27.22 6.39 18.19
N PHE A 42 -28.47 6.73 18.49
CA PHE A 42 -29.56 6.53 17.55
C PHE A 42 -29.42 7.54 16.41
N LEU A 43 -28.89 7.07 15.27
CA LEU A 43 -28.91 7.84 14.04
C LEU A 43 -30.36 7.96 13.54
N PRO A 44 -30.91 9.17 13.36
CA PRO A 44 -32.23 9.32 12.75
C PRO A 44 -32.15 8.89 11.28
N LEU A 45 -32.77 7.76 10.93
CA LEU A 45 -32.86 7.34 9.53
C LEU A 45 -33.77 8.29 8.76
N ASN A 46 -33.25 8.86 7.67
CA ASN A 46 -34.05 9.57 6.69
C ASN A 46 -34.85 8.53 5.86
N PRO A 47 -36.19 8.54 5.84
CA PRO A 47 -37.00 7.58 5.08
C PRO A 47 -37.10 7.92 3.58
N GLN A 48 -36.74 9.14 3.17
CA GLN A 48 -36.86 9.63 1.79
C GLN A 48 -36.22 8.71 0.74
N PRO A 49 -35.00 8.13 0.94
CA PRO A 49 -34.37 7.26 -0.05
C PRO A 49 -35.16 5.96 -0.24
N THR A 50 -35.73 5.40 0.83
CA THR A 50 -36.57 4.20 0.77
C THR A 50 -37.86 4.49 0.01
N LEU A 51 -38.51 5.64 0.26
CA LEU A 51 -39.70 6.06 -0.47
C LEU A 51 -39.41 6.31 -1.97
N GLN A 52 -38.22 6.83 -2.29
CA GLN A 52 -37.76 6.97 -3.68
C GLN A 52 -37.53 5.61 -4.34
N ALA A 53 -36.85 4.68 -3.67
CA ALA A 53 -36.57 3.33 -4.20
C ALA A 53 -37.83 2.48 -4.43
N LEU A 54 -38.94 2.77 -3.74
CA LEU A 54 -40.24 2.12 -3.97
C LEU A 54 -40.98 2.63 -5.22
N ASN A 55 -40.55 3.75 -5.82
CA ASN A 55 -41.16 4.29 -7.03
C ASN A 55 -40.50 3.66 -8.29
N PRO A 56 -41.25 2.94 -9.15
CA PRO A 56 -40.69 2.36 -10.38
C PRO A 56 -40.29 3.39 -11.45
N GLN A 57 -40.65 4.66 -11.27
CA GLN A 57 -40.18 5.79 -12.10
C GLN A 57 -38.97 6.50 -11.48
N SER A 58 -38.41 6.00 -10.37
CA SER A 58 -37.18 6.57 -9.80
C SER A 58 -35.98 6.30 -10.70
N ALA A 59 -35.16 7.34 -10.90
CA ALA A 59 -33.91 7.19 -11.63
C ALA A 59 -32.90 6.41 -10.77
N VAL A 60 -32.41 5.27 -11.28
CA VAL A 60 -31.32 4.53 -10.64
C VAL A 60 -30.04 5.37 -10.75
N PRO A 61 -29.37 5.72 -9.63
CA PRO A 61 -28.10 6.44 -9.70
C PRO A 61 -27.06 5.63 -10.48
N PRO A 62 -26.23 6.27 -11.33
CA PRO A 62 -25.21 5.55 -12.08
C PRO A 62 -24.20 4.92 -11.12
N ALA A 63 -23.98 3.61 -11.27
CA ALA A 63 -22.97 2.90 -10.49
C ALA A 63 -21.57 3.41 -10.86
N VAL A 64 -20.92 4.13 -9.95
CA VAL A 64 -19.53 4.59 -10.11
C VAL A 64 -18.60 3.40 -9.88
N TYR A 65 -18.50 2.52 -10.88
CA TYR A 65 -17.58 1.39 -10.85
C TYR A 65 -16.14 1.87 -10.98
N ARG A 66 -15.34 1.64 -9.94
CA ARG A 66 -13.89 1.82 -9.96
C ARG A 66 -13.24 0.47 -9.74
N SER A 67 -12.61 -0.07 -10.78
CA SER A 67 -11.82 -1.30 -10.64
C SER A 67 -10.65 -1.06 -9.68
N THR A 68 -10.54 -1.90 -8.64
CA THR A 68 -9.38 -1.94 -7.74
C THR A 68 -8.11 -2.41 -8.46
N LEU A 69 -8.26 -3.04 -9.63
CA LEU A 69 -7.17 -3.49 -10.49
C LEU A 69 -6.61 -2.37 -11.38
N ALA A 70 -7.29 -1.22 -11.51
CA ALA A 70 -6.96 -0.14 -12.44
C ALA A 70 -5.63 0.60 -12.17
N GLY A 71 -4.86 0.19 -11.16
CA GLY A 71 -3.51 0.68 -10.88
C GLY A 71 -2.55 -0.41 -10.37
N LEU A 72 -2.95 -1.68 -10.44
CA LEU A 72 -2.07 -2.80 -10.11
C LEU A 72 -1.21 -3.16 -11.33
N PRO A 73 0.00 -3.72 -11.13
CA PRO A 73 0.75 -4.32 -12.23
C PRO A 73 -0.12 -5.34 -12.94
N ARG A 74 -0.27 -5.20 -14.26
CA ARG A 74 -0.92 -6.21 -15.09
C ARG A 74 0.01 -7.42 -15.12
N GLY A 75 -0.28 -8.37 -14.23
CA GLY A 75 0.50 -9.59 -14.05
C GLY A 75 0.24 -10.59 -15.18
N VAL A 76 0.37 -11.88 -14.87
CA VAL A 76 0.18 -13.00 -15.82
C VAL A 76 -1.14 -12.93 -16.59
N GLU A 77 -2.17 -12.32 -16.00
CA GLU A 77 -3.53 -12.13 -16.54
C GLU A 77 -3.60 -11.36 -17.87
N ASP A 78 -2.61 -10.52 -18.19
CA ASP A 78 -2.57 -9.75 -19.46
C ASP A 78 -2.19 -10.64 -20.66
N THR A 79 -1.71 -11.87 -20.39
CA THR A 79 -1.34 -12.86 -21.42
C THR A 79 -2.52 -13.76 -21.71
N GLN A 80 -3.06 -13.70 -22.94
CA GLN A 80 -4.09 -14.63 -23.41
C GLN A 80 -3.49 -16.05 -23.56
N LEU A 81 -3.47 -16.79 -22.45
CA LEU A 81 -2.98 -18.16 -22.36
C LEU A 81 -4.02 -19.15 -22.92
N ASP A 82 -3.54 -20.11 -23.70
CA ASP A 82 -4.37 -21.24 -24.15
C ASP A 82 -4.68 -22.15 -22.96
N TRP A 83 -5.90 -22.03 -22.44
CA TRP A 83 -6.40 -22.81 -21.30
C TRP A 83 -6.34 -24.32 -21.54
N ARG A 84 -6.54 -24.77 -22.80
CA ARG A 84 -6.52 -26.20 -23.13
C ARG A 84 -5.09 -26.72 -23.04
N ARG A 85 -4.15 -26.03 -23.69
CA ARG A 85 -2.71 -26.35 -23.60
C ARG A 85 -2.21 -26.36 -22.15
N SER A 86 -2.64 -25.41 -21.33
CA SER A 86 -2.31 -25.37 -19.89
C SER A 86 -2.85 -26.59 -19.14
N ASN A 87 -4.10 -26.97 -19.39
CA ASN A 87 -4.70 -28.16 -18.77
C ASN A 87 -4.04 -29.46 -19.23
N ASP A 88 -3.70 -29.59 -20.52
CA ASP A 88 -2.98 -30.73 -21.08
C ASP A 88 -1.58 -30.86 -20.45
N ALA A 89 -0.90 -29.73 -20.21
CA ALA A 89 0.40 -29.68 -19.52
C ALA A 89 0.30 -30.08 -18.04
N VAL A 90 -0.79 -29.78 -17.33
CA VAL A 90 -1.04 -30.34 -15.98
C VAL A 90 -1.35 -31.84 -16.07
N GLY A 91 -2.06 -32.26 -17.13
CA GLY A 91 -2.44 -33.65 -17.36
C GLY A 91 -1.29 -34.62 -17.65
N GLN A 92 -0.06 -34.15 -17.90
CA GLN A 92 1.08 -35.02 -18.25
C GLN A 92 1.68 -35.81 -17.07
N PHE A 93 1.47 -35.37 -15.83
CA PHE A 93 2.07 -35.96 -14.61
C PHE A 93 1.29 -37.19 -14.11
N LYS A 94 1.16 -38.23 -14.94
CA LYS A 94 0.30 -39.41 -14.65
C LYS A 94 0.71 -40.18 -13.40
N ARG A 95 1.99 -40.14 -12.98
CA ARG A 95 2.50 -40.81 -11.77
C ARG A 95 2.71 -39.83 -10.60
N GLY A 96 2.19 -38.60 -10.71
CA GLY A 96 2.30 -37.57 -9.69
C GLY A 96 3.74 -37.16 -9.41
N HIS A 97 4.13 -37.19 -8.13
CA HIS A 97 5.40 -36.64 -7.63
C HIS A 97 6.66 -37.19 -8.34
N ILE A 98 6.69 -38.46 -8.75
CA ILE A 98 7.83 -39.04 -9.47
C ILE A 98 8.07 -38.37 -10.84
N ASP A 99 7.00 -37.96 -11.52
CA ASP A 99 7.12 -37.27 -12.80
C ASP A 99 7.50 -35.80 -12.61
N LEU A 100 7.12 -35.17 -11.48
CA LEU A 100 7.59 -33.84 -11.08
C LEU A 100 9.09 -33.84 -10.75
N LEU A 101 9.59 -34.77 -9.93
CA LEU A 101 11.02 -34.91 -9.65
C LEU A 101 11.85 -35.11 -10.93
N ARG A 102 11.33 -35.90 -11.88
CA ARG A 102 11.98 -36.08 -13.19
C ARG A 102 11.96 -34.81 -14.04
N LEU A 103 10.91 -33.99 -13.94
CA LEU A 103 10.83 -32.70 -14.62
C LEU A 103 11.85 -31.71 -14.02
N GLU A 104 11.89 -31.59 -12.69
CA GLU A 104 12.85 -30.73 -11.98
C GLU A 104 14.29 -31.13 -12.30
N GLN A 105 14.60 -32.43 -12.30
CA GLN A 105 15.94 -32.93 -12.64
C GLN A 105 16.33 -32.65 -14.11
N LYS A 106 15.38 -32.57 -15.04
CA LYS A 106 15.62 -32.13 -16.44
C LYS A 106 15.77 -30.61 -16.57
N ASN A 107 15.08 -29.85 -15.73
CA ASN A 107 15.07 -28.39 -15.73
C ASN A 107 16.11 -27.78 -14.78
N ALA A 108 16.89 -28.60 -14.09
CA ALA A 108 17.99 -28.17 -13.24
C ALA A 108 18.99 -27.37 -14.09
N ALA A 109 19.09 -26.07 -13.82
CA ALA A 109 20.06 -25.21 -14.48
C ALA A 109 21.48 -25.75 -14.24
N PRO A 110 22.39 -25.67 -15.24
CA PRO A 110 23.79 -26.01 -15.01
C PRO A 110 24.32 -25.14 -13.88
N ALA A 111 25.00 -25.76 -12.92
CA ALA A 111 25.50 -25.07 -11.74
C ALA A 111 26.39 -23.89 -12.17
N VAL A 112 25.93 -22.67 -11.91
CA VAL A 112 26.73 -21.47 -12.10
C VAL A 112 27.94 -21.62 -11.18
N ALA A 113 29.13 -21.71 -11.76
CA ALA A 113 30.36 -21.93 -11.02
C ALA A 113 30.51 -20.82 -9.97
N GLN A 114 30.39 -21.17 -8.70
CA GLN A 114 30.60 -20.21 -7.62
C GLN A 114 32.04 -19.68 -7.73
N PRO A 115 32.25 -18.35 -7.69
CA PRO A 115 33.60 -17.81 -7.74
C PRO A 115 34.36 -18.30 -6.50
N LYS A 116 35.39 -19.11 -6.75
CA LYS A 116 36.29 -19.61 -5.71
C LYS A 116 36.93 -18.41 -5.02
N ALA A 117 36.55 -18.15 -3.77
CA ALA A 117 37.22 -17.17 -2.94
C ALA A 117 38.72 -17.53 -2.87
N ALA A 118 39.56 -16.59 -3.28
CA ALA A 118 41.01 -16.71 -3.12
C ALA A 118 41.38 -16.54 -1.63
N PRO A 119 42.43 -17.23 -1.15
CA PRO A 119 42.95 -17.06 0.21
C PRO A 119 43.63 -15.69 0.40
#